data_AF-A0A946MC76-F1
#
_entry.id   AF-A0A946MC76-F1
#
_cell.length_a   1.000
_cell.length_b   1.000
_cell.length_c   1.000
_cell.angle_alpha   90.00
_cell.angle_beta   90.00
_cell.angle_gamma   90.00
#
_symmetry.space_group_name_H-M   'P 1'
#
loop_
_entity.id
_entity.type
_entity.pdbx_description
1 polymer ?
#
loop_
_entity_poly.entity_id
_entity_poly.type
_entity_poly.pdbx_seq_one_letter_code
_entity_poly.pdbx_strand_id
1 'polypeptide(L)'
;TKEDVPYWGRIKIIKDQVAEKKGLMIQEIMNFGSDAQLRLDAYAWSWAACSFLDTHPAFQKTFREHLKNIGDSSPEFSLDLVKAYGEQWFQVRQQWQVFVMNIEYGFDIARESIDVVEVRPLELAAEVIPVRADRGWQSTGLRVTAGMKLAITATGRFVIHREESENQPQGIPWESEAGGITLRYHRGQPLGKLLIALDEPQQLGETGLSNYGPVGAGGDIMIPSDGVLYFRVNDSPSELAANEGTLQVTVQQITD
;
A
#
# COMPACT_ATOMS: atom_id res chain seq x y z
N THR A 1 7.82 29.62 12.70
CA THR A 1 8.92 28.60 12.75
C THR A 1 8.45 27.34 12.03
N LYS A 2 9.26 26.28 11.91
CA LYS A 2 8.82 24.96 11.38
C LYS A 2 7.69 24.30 12.22
N GLU A 3 7.09 25.04 13.15
CA GLU A 3 6.12 24.61 14.18
C GLU A 3 4.68 25.07 13.87
N ASP A 4 4.45 25.88 12.82
CA ASP A 4 3.14 26.50 12.56
C ASP A 4 2.24 25.72 11.57
N VAL A 5 2.44 24.40 11.42
CA VAL A 5 1.55 23.56 10.60
C VAL A 5 0.83 22.54 11.50
N PRO A 6 -0.44 22.75 11.87
CA PRO A 6 -1.20 21.89 12.79
C PRO A 6 -1.28 20.40 12.39
N TYR A 7 -1.04 20.10 11.11
CA TYR A 7 -1.05 18.75 10.55
C TYR A 7 0.27 17.99 10.73
N TRP A 8 1.39 18.69 10.95
CA TRP A 8 2.71 18.06 10.97
C TRP A 8 2.90 17.13 12.18
N GLY A 9 2.26 17.45 13.30
CA GLY A 9 2.36 16.67 14.53
C GLY A 9 1.83 15.24 14.38
N ARG A 10 0.65 15.04 13.78
CA ARG A 10 -0.04 13.73 13.78
C ARG A 10 0.67 12.70 12.90
N ILE A 11 0.99 13.09 11.66
CA ILE A 11 1.71 12.23 10.72
C ILE A 11 3.10 11.90 11.29
N LYS A 12 3.81 12.90 11.85
CA LYS A 12 5.12 12.65 12.47
C LYS A 12 5.03 11.67 13.64
N ILE A 13 4.05 11.84 14.54
CA ILE A 13 3.84 10.92 15.67
C ILE A 13 3.66 9.48 15.17
N ILE A 14 2.81 9.26 14.17
CA ILE A 14 2.58 7.91 13.62
C ILE A 14 3.87 7.36 13.01
N LYS A 15 4.57 8.15 12.18
CA LYS A 15 5.83 7.71 11.54
C LYS A 15 6.90 7.36 12.57
N ASP A 16 7.07 8.18 13.59
CA ASP A 16 8.04 7.94 14.66
C ASP A 16 7.69 6.66 15.42
N GLN A 17 6.42 6.46 15.78
CA GLN A 17 5.99 5.24 16.49
C GLN A 17 6.12 3.99 15.62
N VAL A 18 5.79 4.05 14.32
CA VAL A 18 6.01 2.93 13.40
C VAL A 18 7.51 2.61 13.29
N ALA A 19 8.38 3.63 13.16
CA ALA A 19 9.83 3.45 13.11
C ALA A 19 10.39 2.84 14.41
N GLU A 20 9.80 3.17 15.55
CA GLU A 20 10.10 2.58 16.87
C GLU A 20 9.49 1.20 17.10
N LYS A 21 8.83 0.59 16.09
CA LYS A 21 8.11 -0.69 16.20
C LYS A 21 6.96 -0.66 17.22
N LYS A 22 6.33 0.51 17.37
CA LYS A 22 5.15 0.77 18.20
C LYS A 22 3.93 1.13 17.33
N GLY A 23 3.94 0.75 16.06
CA GLY A 23 2.79 0.96 15.18
C GLY A 23 1.56 0.21 15.70
N LEU A 24 0.40 0.86 15.69
CA LEU A 24 -0.84 0.25 16.15
C LEU A 24 -1.63 -0.36 14.99
N MET A 25 -2.19 -1.54 15.21
CA MET A 25 -3.22 -2.11 14.37
C MET A 25 -4.55 -1.40 14.60
N ILE A 26 -5.38 -1.35 13.56
CA ILE A 26 -6.65 -0.61 13.58
C ILE A 26 -7.58 -1.04 14.73
N GLN A 27 -7.57 -2.33 15.09
CA GLN A 27 -8.34 -2.87 16.22
C GLN A 27 -7.88 -2.35 17.60
N GLU A 28 -6.60 -2.00 17.75
CA GLU A 28 -6.08 -1.44 18.99
C GLU A 28 -6.59 0.00 19.18
N ILE A 29 -6.75 0.74 18.08
CA ILE A 29 -7.31 2.09 18.06
C ILE A 29 -8.80 2.06 18.41
N MET A 30 -9.52 1.06 17.94
CA MET A 30 -10.93 0.84 18.26
C MET A 30 -11.18 0.53 19.74
N ASN A 31 -10.15 0.10 20.48
CA ASN A 31 -10.18 -0.18 21.91
C ASN A 31 -9.73 0.99 22.79
N PHE A 32 -9.52 2.17 22.21
CA PHE A 32 -9.18 3.36 22.99
C PHE A 32 -10.31 3.75 23.96
N GLY A 33 -9.94 4.00 25.21
CA GLY A 33 -10.87 4.45 26.25
C GLY A 33 -11.32 5.90 26.08
N SER A 34 -12.29 6.32 26.88
CA SER A 34 -12.85 7.68 26.85
C SER A 34 -11.84 8.78 27.22
N ASP A 35 -10.74 8.43 27.89
CA ASP A 35 -9.63 9.31 28.24
C ASP A 35 -8.60 9.48 27.11
N ALA A 36 -8.68 8.66 26.06
CA ALA A 36 -7.73 8.65 24.95
C ALA A 36 -7.65 10.00 24.22
N GLN A 37 -8.75 10.76 24.20
CA GLN A 37 -8.82 12.09 23.57
C GLN A 37 -7.88 13.12 24.23
N LEU A 38 -7.43 12.85 25.46
CA LEU A 38 -6.50 13.70 26.21
C LEU A 38 -5.03 13.44 25.84
N ARG A 39 -4.74 12.37 25.09
CA ARG A 39 -3.40 12.03 24.66
C ARG A 39 -3.22 12.32 23.18
N LEU A 40 -2.17 13.09 22.86
CA LEU A 40 -1.89 13.57 21.51
C LEU A 40 -1.64 12.41 20.51
N ASP A 41 -1.03 11.32 20.99
CA ASP A 41 -0.76 10.11 20.21
C ASP A 41 -2.05 9.35 19.86
N ALA A 42 -2.92 9.11 20.85
CA ALA A 42 -4.18 8.44 20.62
C ALA A 42 -5.08 9.25 19.66
N TYR A 43 -5.11 10.58 19.81
CA TYR A 43 -5.78 11.43 18.83
C TYR A 43 -5.20 11.29 17.42
N ALA A 44 -3.88 11.26 17.25
CA ALA A 44 -3.24 11.08 15.95
C ALA A 44 -3.64 9.74 15.30
N TRP A 45 -3.63 8.65 16.06
CA TRP A 45 -4.03 7.32 15.60
C TRP A 45 -5.53 7.24 15.27
N SER A 46 -6.41 7.78 16.10
CA SER A 46 -7.84 7.85 15.80
C SER A 46 -8.12 8.68 14.55
N TRP A 47 -7.45 9.82 14.39
CA TRP A 47 -7.53 10.62 13.17
C TRP A 47 -7.10 9.82 11.94
N ALA A 48 -6.01 9.07 12.02
CA ALA A 48 -5.52 8.27 10.91
C ALA A 48 -6.49 7.14 10.55
N ALA A 49 -7.05 6.43 11.54
CA ALA A 49 -8.05 5.39 11.31
C ALA A 49 -9.32 5.94 10.65
N CYS A 50 -9.86 7.06 11.15
CA CYS A 50 -11.01 7.72 10.53
C CYS A 50 -10.68 8.22 9.11
N SER A 51 -9.51 8.83 8.90
CA SER A 51 -9.11 9.34 7.57
C SER A 51 -8.98 8.19 6.57
N PHE A 52 -8.36 7.08 6.98
CA PHE A 52 -8.23 5.88 6.17
C PHE A 52 -9.60 5.31 5.80
N LEU A 53 -10.43 4.98 6.80
CA LEU A 53 -11.72 4.33 6.55
C LEU A 53 -12.68 5.24 5.76
N ASP A 54 -12.71 6.55 6.02
CA ASP A 54 -13.64 7.48 5.35
C ASP A 54 -13.23 7.87 3.94
N THR A 55 -11.97 7.68 3.55
CA THR A 55 -11.49 8.05 2.20
C THR A 55 -11.15 6.84 1.33
N HIS A 56 -10.98 5.66 1.93
CA HIS A 56 -10.69 4.45 1.20
C HIS A 56 -11.86 4.02 0.31
N PRO A 57 -11.69 3.88 -1.01
CA PRO A 57 -12.79 3.62 -1.94
C PRO A 57 -13.62 2.37 -1.59
N ALA A 58 -12.95 1.32 -1.11
CA ALA A 58 -13.61 0.06 -0.75
C ALA A 58 -14.25 0.05 0.64
N PHE A 59 -13.88 0.97 1.55
CA PHE A 59 -14.27 0.90 2.97
C PHE A 59 -15.18 2.04 3.42
N GLN A 60 -15.14 3.18 2.71
CA GLN A 60 -15.87 4.40 3.03
C GLN A 60 -17.37 4.20 3.20
N LYS A 61 -18.00 3.41 2.31
CA LYS A 61 -19.45 3.21 2.36
C LYS A 61 -19.87 2.55 3.68
N THR A 62 -19.27 1.39 3.99
CA THR A 62 -19.53 0.64 5.23
C THR A 62 -19.23 1.50 6.46
N PHE A 63 -18.12 2.24 6.44
CA PHE A 63 -17.75 3.13 7.54
C PHE A 63 -18.80 4.21 7.78
N ARG A 64 -19.20 4.94 6.73
CA ARG A 64 -20.21 6.01 6.81
C ARG A 64 -21.59 5.51 7.21
N GLU A 65 -21.96 4.31 6.77
CA GLU A 65 -23.20 3.67 7.20
C GLU A 65 -23.17 3.38 8.70
N HIS A 66 -22.03 2.90 9.22
CA HIS A 66 -21.85 2.63 10.64
C HIS A 66 -21.87 3.90 11.51
N LEU A 67 -21.36 5.03 11.00
CA LEU A 67 -21.39 6.33 11.72
C LEU A 67 -22.81 6.81 12.08
N LYS A 68 -23.87 6.26 11.46
CA LYS A 68 -25.26 6.55 11.87
C LYS A 68 -25.56 6.14 13.31
N ASN A 69 -24.75 5.26 13.89
CA ASN A 69 -24.89 4.76 15.26
C ASN A 69 -23.93 5.45 16.25
N ILE A 70 -23.35 6.61 15.92
CA ILE A 70 -22.33 7.30 16.76
C ILE A 70 -22.81 7.68 18.18
N GLY A 71 -24.11 7.63 18.44
CA GLY A 71 -24.67 7.82 19.79
C GLY A 71 -24.41 6.64 20.73
N ASP A 72 -23.98 5.49 20.20
CA ASP A 72 -23.59 4.33 20.98
C ASP A 72 -22.17 4.50 21.55
N SER A 73 -22.08 4.52 22.88
CA SER A 73 -20.82 4.64 23.62
C SER A 73 -20.36 3.32 24.23
N SER A 74 -21.06 2.22 23.91
CA SER A 74 -20.71 0.89 24.36
C SER A 74 -19.61 0.26 23.48
N PRO A 75 -18.86 -0.74 23.99
CA PRO A 75 -17.89 -1.48 23.18
C PRO A 75 -18.48 -2.14 21.92
N GLU A 76 -19.79 -2.37 21.91
CA GLU A 76 -20.54 -2.94 20.79
C GLU A 76 -20.44 -2.10 19.52
N PHE A 77 -20.31 -0.77 19.63
CA PHE A 77 -20.10 0.12 18.50
C PHE A 77 -18.91 -0.36 17.63
N SER A 78 -17.74 -0.52 18.26
CA SER A 78 -16.53 -0.97 17.57
C SER A 78 -16.63 -2.42 17.06
N LEU A 79 -17.24 -3.32 17.84
CA LEU A 79 -17.44 -4.71 17.44
C LEU A 79 -18.36 -4.83 16.22
N ASP A 80 -19.41 -4.01 16.16
CA ASP A 80 -20.37 -4.02 15.05
C ASP A 80 -19.76 -3.45 13.77
N LEU A 81 -18.80 -2.53 13.85
CA LEU A 81 -18.03 -2.10 12.69
C LEU A 81 -17.21 -3.26 12.10
N VAL A 82 -16.51 -4.03 12.95
CA VAL A 82 -15.76 -5.20 12.50
C VAL A 82 -16.68 -6.24 11.86
N LYS A 83 -17.84 -6.50 12.48
CA LYS A 83 -18.85 -7.40 11.90
C LYS A 83 -19.40 -6.89 10.58
N ALA A 84 -19.61 -5.58 10.43
CA ALA A 84 -20.10 -4.97 9.20
C ALA A 84 -19.13 -5.15 8.02
N TYR A 85 -17.83 -5.18 8.28
CA TYR A 85 -16.82 -5.51 7.26
C TYR A 85 -16.77 -7.01 6.94
N GLY A 86 -17.11 -7.90 7.88
CA GLY A 86 -17.08 -9.35 7.66
C GLY A 86 -15.72 -9.83 7.14
N GLU A 87 -15.71 -10.57 6.02
CA GLU A 87 -14.47 -11.04 5.39
C GLU A 87 -13.58 -9.89 4.86
N GLN A 88 -14.16 -8.73 4.54
CA GLN A 88 -13.39 -7.55 4.12
C GLN A 88 -12.49 -7.01 5.24
N TRP A 89 -12.72 -7.43 6.48
CA TRP A 89 -11.89 -7.02 7.62
C TRP A 89 -10.42 -7.37 7.46
N PHE A 90 -10.10 -8.50 6.82
CA PHE A 90 -8.71 -8.86 6.52
C PHE A 90 -8.04 -7.83 5.59
N GLN A 91 -8.77 -7.32 4.59
CA GLN A 91 -8.29 -6.27 3.69
C GLN A 91 -8.15 -4.94 4.41
N VAL A 92 -9.09 -4.58 5.29
CA VAL A 92 -8.97 -3.38 6.14
C VAL A 92 -7.68 -3.45 6.95
N ARG A 93 -7.36 -4.60 7.56
CA ARG A 93 -6.14 -4.81 8.33
C ARG A 93 -4.87 -4.76 7.48
N GLN A 94 -4.86 -5.37 6.31
CA GLN A 94 -3.71 -5.35 5.39
C GLN A 94 -3.43 -3.92 4.93
N GLN A 95 -4.45 -3.26 4.40
CA GLN A 95 -4.29 -1.93 3.80
C GLN A 95 -4.09 -0.84 4.85
N TRP A 96 -4.59 -1.02 6.07
CA TRP A 96 -4.25 -0.17 7.22
C TRP A 96 -2.74 -0.17 7.48
N GLN A 97 -2.11 -1.35 7.47
CA GLN A 97 -0.66 -1.45 7.68
C GLN A 97 0.10 -0.77 6.55
N VAL A 98 -0.30 -1.00 5.30
CA VAL A 98 0.28 -0.29 4.14
C VAL A 98 0.15 1.21 4.32
N PHE A 99 -1.01 1.70 4.72
CA PHE A 99 -1.24 3.13 4.97
C PHE A 99 -0.29 3.69 6.04
N VAL A 100 -0.24 3.12 7.24
CA VAL A 100 0.55 3.69 8.35
C VAL A 100 2.06 3.56 8.16
N MET A 101 2.50 2.52 7.45
CA MET A 101 3.91 2.37 7.06
C MET A 101 4.33 3.41 6.03
N ASN A 102 3.38 3.92 5.22
CA ASN A 102 3.65 4.79 4.09
C ASN A 102 3.12 6.21 4.26
N ILE A 103 2.45 6.52 5.37
CA ILE A 103 1.77 7.80 5.58
C ILE A 103 2.73 8.98 5.47
N GLU A 104 2.34 9.94 4.65
CA GLU A 104 3.03 11.20 4.44
C GLU A 104 2.03 12.27 3.98
N TYR A 105 2.50 13.51 3.89
CA TYR A 105 1.64 14.57 3.38
C TYR A 105 1.33 14.31 1.91
N GLY A 106 0.05 14.46 1.54
CA GLY A 106 -0.40 14.21 0.18
C GLY A 106 -0.62 12.74 -0.17
N PHE A 107 -0.52 11.80 0.79
CA PHE A 107 -0.78 10.38 0.57
C PHE A 107 -2.12 10.17 -0.15
N ASP A 108 -2.09 9.55 -1.34
CA ASP A 108 -3.27 9.30 -2.15
C ASP A 108 -3.85 7.91 -1.83
N ILE A 109 -4.82 7.87 -0.90
CA ILE A 109 -5.47 6.62 -0.46
C ILE A 109 -6.16 5.90 -1.63
N ALA A 110 -6.71 6.64 -2.60
CA ALA A 110 -7.41 6.02 -3.70
C ALA A 110 -6.46 5.36 -4.70
N ARG A 111 -5.25 5.91 -4.91
CA ARG A 111 -4.22 5.29 -5.75
C ARG A 111 -3.45 4.18 -5.02
N GLU A 112 -3.36 4.27 -3.71
CA GLU A 112 -2.72 3.26 -2.84
C GLU A 112 -3.63 2.08 -2.50
N SER A 113 -4.94 2.19 -2.72
CA SER A 113 -5.87 1.09 -2.46
C SER A 113 -5.55 -0.12 -3.31
N ILE A 114 -5.51 -1.28 -2.67
CA ILE A 114 -5.26 -2.57 -3.29
C ILE A 114 -6.60 -3.17 -3.70
N ASP A 115 -6.72 -3.49 -4.98
CA ASP A 115 -7.90 -4.15 -5.53
C ASP A 115 -7.95 -5.63 -5.11
N VAL A 116 -9.17 -6.14 -4.96
CA VAL A 116 -9.42 -7.56 -4.69
C VAL A 116 -9.32 -8.33 -6.00
N VAL A 117 -8.39 -9.28 -6.05
CA VAL A 117 -8.19 -10.17 -7.19
C VAL A 117 -8.40 -11.60 -6.74
N GLU A 118 -9.08 -12.41 -7.56
CA GLU A 118 -9.28 -13.83 -7.29
C GLU A 118 -7.92 -14.53 -7.16
N VAL A 119 -7.76 -15.30 -6.09
CA VAL A 119 -6.52 -16.03 -5.81
C VAL A 119 -6.56 -17.39 -6.48
N ARG A 120 -5.54 -17.69 -7.28
CA ARG A 120 -5.36 -18.97 -7.99
C ARG A 120 -3.89 -19.39 -7.97
N PRO A 121 -3.59 -20.70 -8.02
CA PRO A 121 -2.20 -21.16 -8.11
C PRO A 121 -1.53 -20.61 -9.39
N LEU A 122 -0.25 -20.28 -9.27
CA LEU A 122 0.61 -20.09 -10.44
C LEU A 122 0.86 -21.43 -11.11
N GLU A 123 0.60 -21.50 -12.40
CA GLU A 123 0.87 -22.66 -13.24
C GLU A 123 2.26 -22.55 -13.90
N LEU A 124 2.74 -23.62 -14.53
CA LEU A 124 4.03 -23.64 -15.24
C LEU A 124 4.08 -22.67 -16.44
N ALA A 125 2.94 -22.28 -16.99
CA ALA A 125 2.87 -21.37 -18.12
C ALA A 125 3.22 -19.94 -17.71
N ALA A 126 3.83 -19.19 -18.62
CA ALA A 126 4.11 -17.78 -18.40
C ALA A 126 2.81 -16.96 -18.35
N GLU A 127 2.72 -16.08 -17.37
CA GLU A 127 1.58 -15.19 -17.16
C GLU A 127 2.01 -13.73 -17.30
N VAL A 128 1.30 -12.95 -18.11
CA VAL A 128 1.58 -11.53 -18.33
C VAL A 128 0.63 -10.68 -17.50
N ILE A 129 1.19 -9.84 -16.65
CA ILE A 129 0.49 -9.06 -15.63
C ILE A 129 0.76 -7.58 -15.87
N PRO A 130 -0.27 -6.76 -16.12
CA PRO A 130 -0.10 -5.32 -16.21
C PRO A 130 0.11 -4.73 -14.80
N VAL A 131 1.15 -3.91 -14.64
CA VAL A 131 1.43 -3.17 -13.40
C VAL A 131 1.39 -1.69 -13.71
N ARG A 132 0.37 -1.00 -13.21
CA ARG A 132 0.18 0.44 -13.40
C ARG A 132 1.17 1.25 -12.57
N ALA A 133 1.75 2.29 -13.18
CA ALA A 133 2.69 3.18 -12.50
C ALA A 133 2.01 4.18 -11.54
N ASP A 134 0.72 4.45 -11.76
CA ASP A 134 -0.09 5.39 -10.96
C ASP A 134 -0.82 4.73 -9.78
N ARG A 135 -0.36 3.56 -9.37
CA ARG A 135 -0.97 2.74 -8.32
C ARG A 135 0.06 2.23 -7.33
N GLY A 136 -0.42 2.01 -6.11
CA GLY A 136 0.35 1.37 -5.05
C GLY A 136 0.57 -0.12 -5.31
N TRP A 137 0.51 -0.92 -4.24
CA TRP A 137 0.62 -2.36 -4.36
C TRP A 137 -0.56 -2.94 -5.16
N GLN A 138 -0.26 -3.79 -6.13
CA GLN A 138 -1.23 -4.43 -7.01
C GLN A 138 -1.14 -5.94 -6.80
N SER A 139 -2.25 -6.53 -6.34
CA SER A 139 -2.38 -7.99 -6.25
C SER A 139 -2.40 -8.59 -7.64
N THR A 140 -1.65 -9.66 -7.85
CA THR A 140 -1.71 -10.44 -9.09
C THR A 140 -2.77 -11.54 -9.05
N GLY A 141 -3.24 -11.91 -7.84
CA GLY A 141 -4.02 -13.12 -7.61
C GLY A 141 -3.21 -14.42 -7.73
N LEU A 142 -1.93 -14.37 -8.08
CA LEU A 142 -1.12 -15.57 -8.26
C LEU A 142 -0.56 -16.05 -6.93
N ARG A 143 -0.99 -17.23 -6.51
CA ARG A 143 -0.49 -17.94 -5.34
C ARG A 143 0.76 -18.72 -5.71
N VAL A 144 1.79 -18.54 -4.89
CA VAL A 144 3.07 -19.22 -4.99
C VAL A 144 3.37 -19.96 -3.69
N THR A 145 4.21 -20.99 -3.77
CA THR A 145 4.65 -21.78 -2.62
C THR A 145 6.14 -21.62 -2.38
N ALA A 146 6.56 -21.73 -1.13
CA ALA A 146 7.96 -21.74 -0.74
C ALA A 146 8.77 -22.74 -1.57
N GLY A 147 9.95 -22.32 -2.01
CA GLY A 147 10.85 -23.12 -2.84
C GLY A 147 10.56 -23.10 -4.35
N MET A 148 9.44 -22.52 -4.80
CA MET A 148 9.25 -22.26 -6.24
C MET A 148 10.34 -21.35 -6.78
N LYS A 149 10.85 -21.65 -7.97
CA LYS A 149 11.75 -20.78 -8.72
C LYS A 149 10.97 -20.11 -9.85
N LEU A 150 10.98 -18.79 -9.87
CA LEU A 150 10.26 -18.00 -10.87
C LEU A 150 11.22 -17.20 -11.73
N ALA A 151 11.02 -17.22 -13.03
CA ALA A 151 11.58 -16.21 -13.93
C ALA A 151 10.61 -15.03 -14.02
N ILE A 152 11.11 -13.83 -13.70
CA ILE A 152 10.36 -12.58 -13.87
C ILE A 152 11.01 -11.77 -14.97
N THR A 153 10.20 -11.19 -15.86
CA THR A 153 10.65 -10.24 -16.88
C THR A 153 9.68 -9.08 -16.95
N ALA A 154 10.18 -7.85 -16.90
CA ALA A 154 9.35 -6.66 -16.95
C ALA A 154 9.73 -5.80 -18.16
N THR A 155 8.72 -5.43 -18.96
CA THR A 155 8.89 -4.64 -20.18
C THR A 155 7.90 -3.49 -20.22
N GLY A 156 8.20 -2.49 -21.04
CA GLY A 156 7.37 -1.31 -21.22
C GLY A 156 8.01 -0.05 -20.65
N ARG A 157 7.43 1.08 -21.04
CA ARG A 157 7.82 2.42 -20.61
C ARG A 157 6.63 3.13 -20.01
N PHE A 158 6.91 3.98 -19.04
CA PHE A 158 5.91 4.78 -18.35
C PHE A 158 6.54 6.10 -17.90
N VAL A 159 5.70 7.05 -17.51
CA VAL A 159 6.11 8.33 -16.93
C VAL A 159 6.04 8.21 -15.42
N ILE A 160 7.12 8.57 -14.73
CA ILE A 160 7.23 8.50 -13.25
C ILE A 160 7.23 9.88 -12.58
N HIS A 161 7.28 10.94 -13.38
CA HIS A 161 7.20 12.31 -12.91
C HIS A 161 7.01 13.25 -14.10
N ARG A 162 6.49 14.45 -13.85
CA ARG A 162 6.49 15.55 -14.81
C ARG A 162 7.10 16.77 -14.14
N GLU A 163 8.26 17.19 -14.64
CA GLU A 163 8.95 18.37 -14.14
C GLU A 163 8.35 19.64 -14.76
N GLU A 164 8.01 20.62 -13.92
CA GLU A 164 7.46 21.89 -14.38
C GLU A 164 8.47 22.66 -15.23
N SER A 165 7.99 23.28 -16.31
CA SER A 165 8.82 24.06 -17.22
C SER A 165 8.03 25.24 -17.77
N GLU A 166 8.60 26.45 -17.70
CA GLU A 166 7.99 27.66 -18.26
C GLU A 166 7.74 27.54 -19.77
N ASN A 167 8.56 26.75 -20.47
CA ASN A 167 8.47 26.54 -21.92
C ASN A 167 7.59 25.35 -22.31
N GLN A 168 7.17 24.51 -21.35
CA GLN A 168 6.29 23.36 -21.59
C GLN A 168 5.22 23.28 -20.49
N PRO A 169 4.04 23.88 -20.70
CA PRO A 169 2.96 23.90 -19.71
C PRO A 169 2.47 22.52 -19.25
N GLN A 170 2.71 21.47 -20.03
CA GLN A 170 2.35 20.09 -19.68
C GLN A 170 3.43 19.36 -18.87
N GLY A 171 4.54 20.03 -18.57
CA GLY A 171 5.70 19.45 -17.89
C GLY A 171 6.53 18.53 -18.77
N ILE A 172 7.82 18.43 -18.45
CA ILE A 172 8.76 17.53 -19.12
C ILE A 172 8.61 16.14 -18.48
N PRO A 173 8.20 15.11 -19.23
CA PRO A 173 8.00 13.79 -18.67
C PRO A 173 9.35 13.13 -18.36
N TRP A 174 9.45 12.54 -17.18
CA TRP A 174 10.52 11.62 -16.83
C TRP A 174 10.09 10.20 -17.21
N GLU A 175 10.57 9.73 -18.35
CA GLU A 175 10.34 8.35 -18.79
C GLU A 175 11.18 7.37 -17.96
N SER A 176 10.57 6.25 -17.61
CA SER A 176 11.23 5.15 -16.90
C SER A 176 10.84 3.81 -17.51
N GLU A 177 11.69 2.83 -17.26
CA GLU A 177 11.44 1.41 -17.47
C GLU A 177 11.47 0.70 -16.10
N ALA A 178 11.29 -0.62 -16.07
CA ALA A 178 11.21 -1.37 -14.83
C ALA A 178 12.48 -1.29 -13.95
N GLY A 179 13.63 -0.93 -14.52
CA GLY A 179 14.88 -0.69 -13.77
C GLY A 179 14.85 0.57 -12.89
N GLY A 180 13.94 1.50 -13.17
CA GLY A 180 13.87 2.81 -12.52
C GLY A 180 14.91 3.81 -13.04
N ILE A 181 14.75 5.07 -12.61
CA ILE A 181 15.65 6.18 -12.88
C ILE A 181 16.37 6.62 -11.61
N THR A 182 17.63 7.01 -11.73
CA THR A 182 18.48 7.35 -10.58
C THR A 182 18.52 8.84 -10.24
N LEU A 183 17.57 9.64 -10.76
CA LEU A 183 17.45 11.07 -10.44
C LEU A 183 16.99 11.29 -8.99
N ARG A 184 16.05 10.45 -8.53
CA ARG A 184 15.48 10.47 -7.17
C ARG A 184 15.32 9.04 -6.68
N TYR A 185 15.26 8.90 -5.36
CA TYR A 185 15.08 7.63 -4.68
C TYR A 185 13.92 7.75 -3.69
N HIS A 186 13.07 6.73 -3.66
CA HIS A 186 12.06 6.55 -2.62
C HIS A 186 12.42 5.28 -1.84
N ARG A 187 12.54 5.40 -0.50
CA ARG A 187 12.90 4.30 0.42
C ARG A 187 14.16 3.53 0.02
N GLY A 188 15.18 4.25 -0.46
CA GLY A 188 16.45 3.66 -0.87
C GLY A 188 16.44 2.93 -2.22
N GLN A 189 15.32 2.94 -2.94
CA GLN A 189 15.23 2.41 -4.30
C GLN A 189 15.04 3.54 -5.33
N PRO A 190 15.58 3.41 -6.55
CA PRO A 190 15.33 4.34 -7.64
C PRO A 190 13.82 4.53 -7.89
N LEU A 191 13.41 5.75 -8.25
CA LEU A 191 12.03 5.98 -8.71
C LEU A 191 11.75 5.14 -9.95
N GLY A 192 10.53 4.61 -10.07
CA GLY A 192 10.11 3.79 -11.20
C GLY A 192 10.56 2.33 -11.14
N LYS A 193 11.41 1.96 -10.17
CA LYS A 193 11.89 0.58 -10.09
C LYS A 193 10.76 -0.37 -9.74
N LEU A 194 10.64 -1.49 -10.46
CA LEU A 194 9.68 -2.53 -10.14
C LEU A 194 10.07 -3.24 -8.85
N LEU A 195 9.12 -3.30 -7.92
CA LEU A 195 9.21 -3.99 -6.64
C LEU A 195 8.26 -5.19 -6.62
N ILE A 196 8.64 -6.21 -5.84
CA ILE A 196 7.87 -7.42 -5.61
C ILE A 196 7.72 -7.65 -4.10
N ALA A 197 6.54 -8.13 -3.70
CA ALA A 197 6.27 -8.60 -2.35
C ALA A 197 5.41 -9.86 -2.39
N LEU A 198 5.40 -10.58 -1.27
CA LEU A 198 4.47 -11.68 -1.01
C LEU A 198 3.62 -11.29 0.18
N ASP A 199 2.33 -11.58 0.12
CA ASP A 199 1.46 -11.43 1.28
C ASP A 199 0.38 -12.51 1.31
N GLU A 200 -0.13 -12.79 2.50
CA GLU A 200 -1.18 -13.76 2.74
C GLU A 200 -2.46 -13.03 3.16
N PRO A 201 -3.31 -12.59 2.21
CA PRO A 201 -4.33 -11.57 2.45
C PRO A 201 -5.46 -12.01 3.40
N GLN A 202 -5.56 -13.31 3.72
CA GLN A 202 -6.55 -13.85 4.66
C GLN A 202 -5.94 -14.27 6.00
N GLN A 203 -4.66 -13.98 6.23
CA GLN A 203 -3.99 -14.32 7.48
C GLN A 203 -4.00 -13.14 8.46
N LEU A 204 -4.13 -13.46 9.76
CA LEU A 204 -3.92 -12.50 10.81
C LEU A 204 -2.42 -12.31 11.04
N GLY A 205 -1.95 -11.07 11.01
CA GLY A 205 -0.57 -10.75 11.31
C GLY A 205 -0.11 -9.47 10.63
N GLU A 206 1.21 -9.32 10.58
CA GLU A 206 1.86 -8.29 9.79
C GLU A 206 1.72 -8.60 8.30
N THR A 207 1.42 -7.59 7.49
CA THR A 207 1.40 -7.75 6.04
C THR A 207 2.82 -7.98 5.51
N GLY A 208 2.97 -8.98 4.64
CA GLY A 208 4.22 -9.23 3.92
C GLY A 208 4.58 -8.11 2.93
N LEU A 209 3.66 -7.19 2.62
CA LEU A 209 3.92 -5.99 1.81
C LEU A 209 4.89 -4.99 2.49
N SER A 210 5.17 -5.19 3.78
CA SER A 210 6.23 -4.48 4.50
C SER A 210 7.64 -4.97 4.15
N ASN A 211 7.75 -6.21 3.65
CA ASN A 211 8.99 -6.87 3.28
C ASN A 211 9.01 -7.15 1.78
N TYR A 212 9.57 -6.22 1.03
CA TYR A 212 9.63 -6.27 -0.42
C TYR A 212 11.06 -6.23 -0.94
N GLY A 213 11.24 -6.73 -2.16
CA GLY A 213 12.51 -6.72 -2.87
C GLY A 213 12.42 -5.94 -4.19
N PRO A 214 13.53 -5.34 -4.66
CA PRO A 214 13.61 -4.84 -6.02
C PRO A 214 13.78 -5.99 -7.01
N VAL A 215 12.99 -6.01 -8.09
CA VAL A 215 13.17 -6.94 -9.22
C VAL A 215 13.69 -6.24 -10.47
N GLY A 216 13.34 -4.97 -10.68
CA GLY A 216 13.82 -4.24 -11.85
C GLY A 216 13.27 -4.81 -13.16
N ALA A 217 14.12 -4.91 -14.19
CA ALA A 217 13.78 -5.48 -15.49
C ALA A 217 13.49 -6.98 -15.47
N GLY A 218 13.83 -7.68 -14.39
CA GLY A 218 13.63 -9.12 -14.27
C GLY A 218 14.77 -9.85 -13.58
N GLY A 219 14.62 -11.17 -13.52
CA GLY A 219 15.58 -12.10 -12.92
C GLY A 219 14.89 -13.36 -12.41
N ASP A 220 15.70 -14.32 -12.00
CA ASP A 220 15.24 -15.53 -11.35
C ASP A 220 15.15 -15.31 -9.84
N ILE A 221 14.01 -15.64 -9.25
CA ILE A 221 13.79 -15.54 -7.81
C ILE A 221 13.37 -16.88 -7.23
N MET A 222 13.82 -17.14 -6.01
CA MET A 222 13.33 -18.26 -5.21
C MET A 222 12.30 -17.73 -4.21
N ILE A 223 11.13 -18.36 -4.17
CA ILE A 223 10.04 -17.97 -3.29
C ILE A 223 10.36 -18.38 -1.84
N PRO A 224 10.48 -17.43 -0.89
CA PRO A 224 10.90 -17.72 0.47
C PRO A 224 9.78 -18.28 1.35
N SER A 225 8.52 -18.01 1.00
CA SER A 225 7.33 -18.38 1.78
C SER A 225 6.12 -18.50 0.86
N ASP A 226 5.10 -19.22 1.32
CA ASP A 226 3.81 -19.25 0.66
C ASP A 226 3.19 -17.83 0.67
N GLY A 227 2.42 -17.51 -0.37
CA GLY A 227 1.71 -16.22 -0.44
C GLY A 227 1.15 -15.91 -1.81
N VAL A 228 0.53 -14.74 -1.91
CA VAL A 228 0.09 -14.12 -3.17
C VAL A 228 1.15 -13.11 -3.61
N LEU A 229 1.47 -13.10 -4.91
CA LEU A 229 2.40 -12.14 -5.51
C LEU A 229 1.77 -10.75 -5.65
N TYR A 230 2.54 -9.73 -5.28
CA TYR A 230 2.20 -8.32 -5.45
C TYR A 230 3.32 -7.58 -6.17
N PHE A 231 2.95 -6.64 -7.03
CA PHE A 231 3.89 -5.74 -7.69
C PHE A 231 3.56 -4.28 -7.41
N ARG A 232 4.60 -3.44 -7.44
CA ARG A 232 4.49 -1.99 -7.34
C ARG A 232 5.61 -1.33 -8.13
N VAL A 233 5.30 -0.21 -8.79
CA VAL A 233 6.32 0.72 -9.31
C VAL A 233 6.72 1.65 -8.17
N ASN A 234 8.02 1.71 -7.86
CA ASN A 234 8.52 2.47 -6.71
C ASN A 234 8.36 3.98 -6.90
N ASP A 235 7.52 4.60 -6.08
CA ASP A 235 7.36 6.04 -5.99
C ASP A 235 6.69 6.43 -4.67
N SER A 236 6.76 7.72 -4.34
CA SER A 236 6.10 8.30 -3.18
C SER A 236 4.58 8.15 -3.30
N PRO A 237 3.88 7.66 -2.25
CA PRO A 237 2.42 7.66 -2.19
C PRO A 237 1.76 9.00 -2.49
N SER A 238 2.46 10.12 -2.26
CA SER A 238 1.97 11.46 -2.57
C SER A 238 2.20 11.92 -4.01
N GLU A 239 2.99 11.20 -4.79
CA GLU A 239 3.40 11.58 -6.16
C GLU A 239 2.75 10.70 -7.24
N LEU A 240 2.06 9.60 -6.86
CA LEU A 240 1.45 8.63 -7.79
C LEU A 240 0.52 9.26 -8.85
N ALA A 241 -0.08 10.42 -8.56
CA ALA A 241 -0.96 11.10 -9.51
C ALA A 241 -0.23 11.69 -10.73
N ALA A 242 1.09 11.88 -10.64
CA ALA A 242 1.93 12.34 -11.74
C ALA A 242 2.44 11.19 -12.63
N ASN A 243 2.17 9.94 -12.24
CA ASN A 243 2.62 8.75 -12.96
C ASN A 243 1.59 8.37 -14.02
N GLU A 244 2.08 7.88 -15.16
CA GLU A 244 1.23 7.49 -16.29
C GLU A 244 1.82 6.28 -17.00
N GLY A 245 0.96 5.31 -17.34
CA GLY A 245 1.36 4.12 -18.09
C GLY A 245 1.48 2.86 -17.23
N THR A 246 1.93 1.79 -17.88
CA THR A 246 1.86 0.42 -17.37
C THR A 246 3.07 -0.38 -17.81
N LEU A 247 3.64 -1.14 -16.88
CA LEU A 247 4.60 -2.20 -17.17
C LEU A 247 3.88 -3.51 -17.47
N GLN A 248 4.43 -4.32 -18.36
CA GLN A 248 4.02 -5.70 -18.56
C GLN A 248 5.03 -6.61 -17.87
N VAL A 249 4.58 -7.30 -16.82
CA VAL A 249 5.40 -8.21 -16.03
C VAL A 249 5.01 -9.64 -16.37
N THR A 250 5.94 -10.38 -16.96
CA THR A 250 5.82 -11.81 -17.20
C THR A 250 6.35 -12.56 -15.98
N VAL A 251 5.54 -13.47 -15.44
CA VAL A 251 5.91 -14.39 -14.36
C VAL A 251 5.79 -15.81 -14.88
N GLN A 252 6.83 -16.61 -14.71
CA GLN A 252 6.82 -18.02 -15.11
C GLN A 252 7.50 -18.87 -14.04
N GLN A 253 6.86 -19.96 -13.62
CA GLN A 253 7.54 -20.97 -12.83
C GLN A 253 8.55 -21.72 -13.73
N ILE A 254 9.79 -21.77 -13.29
CA ILE A 254 10.86 -22.51 -13.97
C ILE A 254 11.27 -23.71 -13.13
N THR A 255 11.54 -24.81 -13.82
CA THR A 255 12.18 -26.01 -13.23
C THR A 255 13.68 -25.89 -13.39
N ASP A 256 14.42 -26.36 -12.38
CA ASP A 256 15.87 -26.54 -12.49
C ASP A 256 16.25 -27.62 -13.52
#